data_AF-G7VB30-F1
#
_entry.id   AF-G7VB30-F1
#
_cell.length_a   1.000
_cell.length_b   1.000
_cell.length_c   1.000
_cell.angle_alpha   90.00
_cell.angle_beta   90.00
_cell.angle_gamma   90.00
#
_symmetry.space_group_name_H-M   'P 1'
#
loop_
_entity.id
_entity.type
_entity.pdbx_description
1 polymer ?
#
loop_
_entity_poly.entity_id
_entity_poly.type
_entity_poly.pdbx_seq_one_letter_code
_entity_poly.pdbx_strand_id
1 'polypeptide(L)'
;MQAFRPEEVAREAASAVGAEPDPRGVELARYLAVQVAARVDEIAARTEADPISLAARAVPLLAEYVVDGRPLGLTLVRADALYHNIVVEVKVGPPDDRHALALAGYALAVEADEEVPVDAGLLVYISFNGGVKLRAYPVAVGEGLRRDFLEERNRLMEMVASGSDPGLSPRCDDKCPFWRHCHGGGG
;
A
#
# COMPACT_ATOMS: atom_id res chain seq x y z
N MET A 1 6.69 31.27 7.91
CA MET A 1 6.18 30.01 7.33
C MET A 1 7.30 29.43 6.49
N GLN A 2 7.80 28.24 6.81
CA GLN A 2 8.88 27.61 6.04
C GLN A 2 8.30 27.10 4.72
N ALA A 3 8.92 27.41 3.58
CA ALA A 3 8.46 26.92 2.29
C ALA A 3 8.66 25.40 2.21
N PHE A 4 7.67 24.67 1.67
CA PHE A 4 7.78 23.23 1.42
C PHE A 4 8.91 22.97 0.40
N ARG A 5 9.85 22.08 0.74
CA ARG A 5 11.03 21.74 -0.07
C ARG A 5 10.94 20.29 -0.54
N PRO A 6 10.33 20.02 -1.71
CA PRO A 6 10.10 18.66 -2.21
C PRO A 6 11.41 17.89 -2.44
N GLU A 7 12.50 18.58 -2.77
CA GLU A 7 13.81 17.97 -2.97
C GLU A 7 14.41 17.41 -1.67
N GLU A 8 14.12 18.06 -0.53
CA GLU A 8 14.56 17.56 0.78
C GLU A 8 13.75 16.34 1.20
N VAL A 9 12.42 16.37 1.03
CA VAL A 9 11.54 15.22 1.30
C VAL A 9 11.94 14.01 0.46
N ALA A 10 12.17 14.20 -0.84
CA ALA A 10 12.60 13.11 -1.72
C ALA A 10 13.97 12.55 -1.33
N ARG A 11 14.90 13.42 -0.90
CA ARG A 11 16.23 13.00 -0.45
C ARG A 11 16.18 12.22 0.86
N GLU A 12 15.37 12.68 1.82
CA GLU A 12 15.15 11.99 3.08
C GLU A 12 14.54 10.60 2.85
N ALA A 13 13.49 10.52 2.03
CA ALA A 13 12.86 9.25 1.67
C ALA A 13 13.83 8.28 0.97
N ALA A 14 14.64 8.77 0.02
CA ALA A 14 15.63 7.96 -0.67
C ALA A 14 16.74 7.46 0.28
N SER A 15 17.22 8.34 1.17
CA SER A 15 18.21 7.99 2.18
C SER A 15 17.71 6.93 3.17
N ALA A 16 16.43 6.95 3.53
CA ALA A 16 15.83 5.98 4.45
C ALA A 16 15.87 4.54 3.91
N VAL A 17 15.91 4.37 2.58
CA VAL A 17 15.97 3.06 1.90
C VAL A 17 17.33 2.78 1.24
N GLY A 18 18.34 3.59 1.51
CA GLY A 18 19.68 3.44 0.93
C GLY A 18 19.74 3.64 -0.58
N ALA A 19 18.83 4.45 -1.14
CA ALA A 19 18.76 4.76 -2.55
C ALA A 19 19.17 6.22 -2.85
N GLU A 20 19.53 6.48 -4.10
CA GLU A 20 19.75 7.86 -4.59
C GLU A 20 18.41 8.57 -4.85
N PRO A 21 18.32 9.89 -4.65
CA PRO A 21 17.09 10.64 -4.89
C PRO A 21 16.66 10.58 -6.36
N ASP A 22 15.45 10.08 -6.61
CA ASP A 22 14.87 10.01 -7.95
C ASP A 22 14.07 11.29 -8.27
N PRO A 23 14.27 11.92 -9.46
CA PRO A 23 13.46 13.06 -9.90
C PRO A 23 11.94 12.79 -9.84
N ARG A 24 11.50 11.56 -10.07
CA ARG A 24 10.11 11.13 -9.95
C ARG A 24 9.57 11.26 -8.53
N GLY A 25 10.42 11.05 -7.52
CA GLY A 25 10.08 11.27 -6.11
C GLY A 25 9.84 12.75 -5.80
N VAL A 26 10.63 13.64 -6.39
CA VAL A 26 10.43 15.10 -6.27
C VAL A 26 9.11 15.53 -6.91
N GLU A 27 8.79 15.01 -8.10
CA GLU A 27 7.51 15.28 -8.76
C GLU A 27 6.32 14.80 -7.92
N LEU A 28 6.42 13.61 -7.33
CA LEU A 28 5.39 13.06 -6.44
C LEU A 28 5.22 13.92 -5.18
N ALA A 29 6.32 14.31 -4.53
CA ALA A 29 6.28 15.17 -3.35
C ALA A 29 5.61 16.52 -3.64
N ARG A 30 5.92 17.13 -4.80
CA ARG A 30 5.26 18.36 -5.28
C ARG A 30 3.77 18.16 -5.48
N TYR A 31 3.40 17.09 -6.19
CA TYR A 31 2.00 16.76 -6.46
C TYR A 31 1.21 16.61 -5.15
N LEU A 32 1.73 15.82 -4.19
CA LEU A 32 1.07 15.58 -2.90
C LEU A 32 0.91 16.85 -2.08
N ALA A 33 1.93 17.72 -2.04
CA ALA A 33 1.82 19.00 -1.34
C ALA A 33 0.71 19.89 -1.90
N VAL A 34 0.54 19.92 -3.22
CA VAL A 34 -0.57 20.65 -3.86
C VAL A 34 -1.92 20.02 -3.50
N GLN A 35 -2.02 18.69 -3.44
CA GLN A 35 -3.27 18.02 -3.04
C GLN A 35 -3.64 18.32 -1.58
N VAL A 36 -2.67 18.26 -0.66
CA VAL A 36 -2.90 18.57 0.75
C VAL A 36 -3.30 20.03 0.92
N ALA A 37 -2.61 20.96 0.26
CA ALA A 37 -2.96 22.39 0.30
C ALA A 37 -4.39 22.64 -0.21
N ALA A 38 -4.75 22.07 -1.36
CA ALA A 38 -6.08 22.18 -1.92
C ALA A 38 -7.16 21.61 -0.97
N ARG A 39 -6.88 20.50 -0.28
CA ARG A 39 -7.80 19.92 0.70
C ARG A 39 -7.94 20.78 1.96
N VAL A 40 -6.84 21.37 2.45
CA VAL A 40 -6.89 22.35 3.55
C VAL A 40 -7.79 23.52 3.17
N ASP A 41 -7.59 24.10 1.98
CA ASP A 41 -8.38 25.22 1.48
C ASP A 41 -9.87 24.86 1.34
N GLU A 42 -10.18 23.67 0.81
CA GLU A 42 -11.55 23.16 0.68
C GLU A 42 -12.26 23.07 2.04
N ILE A 43 -11.60 22.53 3.07
CA ILE A 43 -12.19 22.35 4.41
C ILE A 43 -12.37 23.70 5.09
N ALA A 44 -11.33 24.55 5.03
CA ALA A 44 -11.36 25.89 5.63
C ALA A 44 -12.46 26.76 5.01
N ALA A 45 -12.74 26.60 3.71
CA ALA A 45 -13.81 27.32 3.04
C ALA A 45 -15.23 26.88 3.46
N ARG A 46 -15.41 25.67 3.98
CA ARG A 46 -16.74 25.11 4.33
C ARG A 46 -17.12 25.29 5.80
N THR A 47 -16.16 25.47 6.69
CA THR A 47 -16.40 25.47 8.13
C THR A 47 -15.22 26.08 8.88
N GLU A 48 -15.52 26.85 9.92
CA GLU A 48 -14.49 27.25 10.87
C GLU A 48 -14.00 26.03 11.65
N ALA A 49 -12.69 25.81 11.58
CA ALA A 49 -11.99 24.68 12.16
C ALA A 49 -10.86 25.23 12.99
N ASP A 50 -10.67 24.73 14.21
CA ASP A 50 -9.37 24.94 14.87
C ASP A 50 -8.26 24.25 14.04
N PRO A 51 -7.00 24.70 14.13
CA PRO A 51 -5.91 24.16 13.31
C PRO A 51 -5.71 22.65 13.41
N ILE A 52 -6.00 22.04 14.57
CA ILE A 52 -5.88 20.59 14.78
C ILE A 52 -7.01 19.88 14.03
N SER A 53 -8.24 20.34 14.18
CA SER A 53 -9.38 19.79 13.43
C SER A 53 -9.26 20.00 11.92
N LEU A 54 -8.63 21.09 11.49
CA LEU A 54 -8.33 21.33 10.08
C LEU A 54 -7.27 20.33 9.58
N ALA A 55 -6.18 20.15 10.33
CA ALA A 55 -5.13 19.18 9.99
C ALA A 55 -5.65 17.74 9.97
N ALA A 56 -6.41 17.32 10.98
CA ALA A 56 -7.00 15.98 11.07
C ALA A 56 -7.96 15.69 9.91
N ARG A 57 -8.72 16.70 9.45
CA ARG A 57 -9.62 16.56 8.29
C ARG A 57 -8.88 16.68 6.95
N ALA A 58 -7.80 17.45 6.91
CA ALA A 58 -7.02 17.65 5.69
C ALA A 58 -6.04 16.50 5.41
N VAL A 59 -5.57 15.82 6.46
CA VAL A 59 -4.64 14.68 6.38
C VAL A 59 -5.17 13.51 7.23
N PRO A 60 -6.27 12.85 6.86
CA PRO A 60 -6.82 11.72 7.62
C PRO A 60 -6.10 10.39 7.31
N LEU A 61 -4.84 10.45 6.89
CA LEU A 61 -4.07 9.30 6.40
C LEU A 61 -3.06 8.87 7.46
N LEU A 62 -3.26 7.70 8.05
CA LEU A 62 -2.24 7.03 8.87
C LEU A 62 -1.36 6.21 7.92
N ALA A 63 -0.17 6.73 7.60
CA ALA A 63 0.78 6.04 6.72
C ALA A 63 1.59 4.97 7.47
N GLU A 64 2.06 3.96 6.76
CA GLU A 64 2.91 2.87 7.29
C GLU A 64 2.28 2.20 8.52
N TYR A 65 0.96 1.96 8.44
CA TYR A 65 0.17 1.51 9.57
C TYR A 65 0.47 0.05 9.90
N VAL A 66 1.06 -0.18 11.07
CA VAL A 66 1.45 -1.52 11.55
C VAL A 66 0.27 -2.14 12.30
N VAL A 67 -0.11 -3.35 11.90
CA VAL A 67 -1.26 -4.08 12.43
C VAL A 67 -0.82 -5.47 12.90
N ASP A 68 -1.37 -5.94 14.02
CA ASP A 68 -1.12 -7.29 14.49
C ASP A 68 -1.90 -8.34 13.68
N GLY A 69 -1.23 -8.94 12.69
CA GLY A 69 -1.80 -10.01 11.88
C GLY A 69 -1.78 -11.40 12.52
N ARG A 70 -1.23 -11.56 13.73
CA ARG A 70 -1.09 -12.88 14.39
C ARG A 70 -2.43 -13.60 14.63
N PRO A 71 -3.55 -12.93 14.97
CA PRO A 71 -4.85 -13.60 15.08
C PRO A 71 -5.29 -14.32 13.79
N LEU A 72 -4.80 -13.87 12.63
CA LEU A 72 -5.04 -14.51 11.33
C LEU A 72 -3.99 -15.55 10.95
N GLY A 73 -3.00 -15.83 11.79
CA GLY A 73 -1.85 -16.66 11.45
C GLY A 73 -0.86 -15.98 10.52
N LEU A 74 -0.85 -14.64 10.48
CA LEU A 74 0.19 -13.84 9.82
C LEU A 74 1.23 -13.38 10.85
N THR A 75 2.16 -12.52 10.40
CA THR A 75 3.05 -11.77 11.28
C THR A 75 2.51 -10.35 11.46
N LEU A 76 3.31 -9.42 11.99
CA LEU A 76 2.97 -8.00 11.90
C LEU A 76 2.90 -7.61 10.42
N VAL A 77 1.76 -7.08 10.00
CA VAL A 77 1.56 -6.59 8.64
C VAL A 77 1.62 -5.07 8.65
N ARG A 78 1.99 -4.50 7.50
CA ARG A 78 2.06 -3.04 7.36
C ARG A 78 1.27 -2.62 6.14
N ALA A 79 0.16 -1.94 6.35
CA ALA A 79 -0.58 -1.29 5.29
C ALA A 79 0.12 0.02 4.90
N ASP A 80 0.14 0.34 3.61
CA ASP A 80 0.73 1.61 3.13
C ASP A 80 0.04 2.80 3.79
N ALA A 81 -1.28 2.75 3.89
CA ALA A 81 -2.01 3.67 4.73
C ALA A 81 -3.40 3.18 5.15
N LEU A 82 -3.92 3.82 6.20
CA LEU A 82 -5.29 3.72 6.65
C LEU A 82 -5.95 5.10 6.60
N TYR A 83 -7.09 5.20 5.93
CA TYR A 83 -7.91 6.42 5.86
C TYR A 83 -9.28 6.13 6.48
N HIS A 84 -9.49 6.56 7.71
CA HIS A 84 -10.60 6.06 8.55
C HIS A 84 -10.59 4.52 8.59
N ASN A 85 -11.67 3.83 8.17
CA ASN A 85 -11.72 2.37 8.09
C ASN A 85 -11.53 1.88 6.65
N ILE A 86 -10.78 2.63 5.84
CA ILE A 86 -10.44 2.27 4.45
C ILE A 86 -8.96 1.99 4.39
N VAL A 87 -8.59 0.76 4.05
CA VAL A 87 -7.19 0.42 3.79
C VAL A 87 -6.79 0.94 2.41
N VAL A 88 -5.67 1.63 2.34
CA VAL A 88 -5.11 2.18 1.11
C VAL A 88 -3.82 1.43 0.81
N GLU A 89 -3.71 0.95 -0.42
CA GLU A 89 -2.53 0.25 -0.93
C GLU A 89 -2.06 0.94 -2.21
N VAL A 90 -0.77 1.29 -2.25
CA VAL A 90 -0.15 2.09 -3.30
C VAL A 90 0.81 1.23 -4.10
N LYS A 91 0.59 1.14 -5.40
CA LYS A 91 1.45 0.36 -6.30
C LYS A 91 2.06 1.22 -7.39
N VAL A 92 3.37 1.05 -7.57
CA VAL A 92 4.08 1.54 -8.75
C VAL A 92 4.19 0.39 -9.75
N GLY A 93 3.35 0.40 -10.79
CA GLY A 93 3.32 -0.69 -11.78
C GLY A 93 1.93 -0.94 -12.37
N PRO A 94 1.80 -1.99 -13.20
CA PRO A 94 0.52 -2.39 -13.76
C PRO A 94 -0.42 -2.97 -12.68
N PRO A 95 -1.74 -2.87 -12.86
CA PRO A 95 -2.71 -3.57 -12.03
C PRO A 95 -2.56 -5.10 -12.07
N ASP A 96 -2.81 -5.73 -10.93
CA ASP A 96 -2.78 -7.19 -10.73
C ASP A 96 -3.87 -7.56 -9.71
N ASP A 97 -4.60 -8.64 -9.95
CA ASP A 97 -5.70 -9.09 -9.08
C ASP A 97 -5.20 -9.46 -7.67
N ARG A 98 -3.93 -9.86 -7.53
CA ARG A 98 -3.30 -10.12 -6.23
C ARG A 98 -3.24 -8.88 -5.34
N HIS A 99 -3.30 -7.68 -5.92
CA HIS A 99 -3.32 -6.46 -5.11
C HIS A 99 -4.63 -6.33 -4.33
N ALA A 100 -5.77 -6.74 -4.89
CA ALA A 100 -7.03 -6.77 -4.15
C ALA A 100 -6.99 -7.81 -3.03
N LEU A 101 -6.35 -8.96 -3.29
CA LEU A 101 -6.15 -10.01 -2.29
C LEU A 101 -5.28 -9.52 -1.12
N ALA A 102 -4.15 -8.86 -1.41
CA ALA A 102 -3.30 -8.26 -0.39
C ALA A 102 -4.03 -7.21 0.44
N LEU A 103 -4.84 -6.36 -0.22
CA LEU A 103 -5.67 -5.36 0.44
C LEU A 103 -6.68 -6.00 1.41
N ALA A 104 -7.30 -7.12 1.04
CA ALA A 104 -8.18 -7.86 1.93
C ALA A 104 -7.43 -8.47 3.13
N GLY A 105 -6.17 -8.88 2.94
CA GLY A 105 -5.32 -9.32 4.03
C GLY A 105 -5.10 -8.23 5.09
N TYR A 106 -4.81 -7.01 4.66
CA TYR A 106 -4.73 -5.86 5.58
C TYR A 106 -6.07 -5.55 6.24
N ALA A 107 -7.17 -5.57 5.48
CA ALA A 107 -8.50 -5.33 6.03
C ALA A 107 -8.87 -6.33 7.13
N LEU A 108 -8.67 -7.63 6.86
CA LEU A 108 -8.89 -8.68 7.85
C LEU A 108 -7.97 -8.50 9.07
N ALA A 109 -6.71 -8.09 8.87
CA ALA A 109 -5.78 -7.88 9.98
C ALA A 109 -6.26 -6.75 10.89
N VAL A 110 -6.72 -5.64 10.32
CA VAL A 110 -7.31 -4.53 11.08
C VAL A 110 -8.58 -4.98 11.80
N GLU A 111 -9.46 -5.73 11.12
CA GLU A 111 -10.67 -6.30 11.73
C GLU A 111 -10.35 -7.17 12.95
N ALA A 112 -9.27 -7.96 12.89
CA ALA A 112 -8.89 -8.87 13.95
C ALA A 112 -8.12 -8.21 15.09
N ASP A 113 -7.32 -7.16 14.81
CA ASP A 113 -6.51 -6.44 15.80
C ASP A 113 -7.33 -5.37 16.54
N GLU A 114 -8.16 -4.63 15.81
CA GLU A 114 -8.87 -3.46 16.34
C GLU A 114 -10.37 -3.69 16.56
N GLU A 115 -10.89 -4.85 16.17
CA GLU A 115 -12.32 -5.19 16.29
C GLU A 115 -13.25 -4.21 15.55
N VAL A 116 -12.74 -3.54 14.50
CA VAL A 116 -13.50 -2.61 13.66
C VAL A 116 -13.69 -3.16 12.24
N PRO A 117 -14.90 -3.06 11.64
CA PRO A 117 -15.14 -3.56 10.29
C PRO A 117 -14.40 -2.72 9.25
N VAL A 118 -13.82 -3.40 8.25
CA VAL A 118 -13.12 -2.80 7.12
C VAL A 118 -13.69 -3.36 5.81
N ASP A 119 -14.80 -2.76 5.37
CA ASP A 119 -15.56 -3.21 4.21
C ASP A 119 -15.11 -2.58 2.88
N ALA A 120 -14.13 -1.68 2.93
CA ALA A 120 -13.66 -0.95 1.77
C ALA A 120 -12.13 -0.79 1.78
N GLY A 121 -11.56 -0.81 0.58
CA GLY A 121 -10.18 -0.43 0.35
C GLY A 121 -10.03 0.43 -0.90
N LEU A 122 -8.83 0.99 -1.05
CA LEU A 122 -8.46 1.81 -2.18
C LEU A 122 -7.11 1.37 -2.75
N LEU A 123 -7.12 0.85 -3.98
CA LEU A 123 -5.90 0.58 -4.72
C LEU A 123 -5.50 1.82 -5.52
N VAL A 124 -4.35 2.39 -5.20
CA VAL A 124 -3.80 3.57 -5.88
C VAL A 124 -2.61 3.16 -6.74
N TYR A 125 -2.78 3.24 -8.05
CA TYR A 125 -1.70 3.00 -9.00
C TYR A 125 -1.03 4.31 -9.39
N ILE A 126 0.28 4.35 -9.19
CA ILE A 126 1.15 5.46 -9.59
C ILE A 126 1.89 5.06 -10.88
N SER A 127 1.83 5.93 -11.88
CA SER A 127 2.62 5.81 -13.10
C SER A 127 3.33 7.11 -13.43
N PHE A 128 4.52 6.98 -14.01
CA PHE A 128 5.40 8.09 -14.37
C PHE A 128 5.55 8.13 -15.90
N ASN A 129 4.64 8.82 -16.58
CA ASN A 129 4.57 8.91 -18.05
C ASN A 129 4.41 10.37 -18.48
N GLY A 130 5.53 11.11 -18.45
CA GLY A 130 5.55 12.57 -18.66
C GLY A 130 4.99 13.36 -17.49
N GLY A 131 5.17 12.84 -16.26
CA GLY A 131 4.63 13.35 -15.01
C GLY A 131 3.94 12.27 -14.18
N VAL A 132 3.54 12.61 -12.96
CA VAL A 132 2.85 11.72 -12.02
C VAL A 132 1.38 11.58 -12.41
N LYS A 133 0.93 10.35 -12.66
CA LYS A 133 -0.49 10.01 -12.86
C LYS A 133 -0.94 9.01 -11.81
N LEU A 134 -2.04 9.34 -11.14
CA LEU A 134 -2.69 8.47 -10.16
C LEU A 134 -3.98 7.88 -10.74
N ARG A 135 -4.20 6.60 -10.48
CA ARG A 135 -5.49 5.94 -10.70
C ARG A 135 -5.90 5.23 -9.42
N ALA A 136 -7.01 5.67 -8.84
CA ALA A 136 -7.56 5.08 -7.64
C ALA A 136 -8.74 4.17 -8.00
N TYR A 137 -8.70 2.92 -7.53
CA TYR A 137 -9.75 1.94 -7.74
C TYR A 137 -10.31 1.55 -6.37
N PRO A 138 -11.57 1.92 -6.07
CA PRO A 138 -12.22 1.45 -4.86
C PRO A 138 -12.46 -0.07 -4.96
N VAL A 139 -12.18 -0.77 -3.87
CA VAL A 139 -12.36 -2.22 -3.74
C VAL A 139 -13.33 -2.46 -2.61
N ALA A 140 -14.44 -3.14 -2.89
CA ALA A 140 -15.30 -3.66 -1.83
C ALA A 140 -14.63 -4.88 -1.22
N VAL A 141 -14.29 -4.79 0.07
CA VAL A 141 -13.81 -5.95 0.82
C VAL A 141 -15.05 -6.70 1.26
N GLY A 142 -15.50 -7.64 0.42
CA GLY A 142 -16.67 -8.48 0.69
C GLY A 142 -16.29 -9.85 1.25
N GLU A 143 -17.29 -10.68 1.54
CA GLU A 143 -17.07 -12.06 2.02
C GLU A 143 -16.25 -12.89 1.02
N GLY A 144 -16.49 -12.73 -0.29
CA GLY A 144 -15.75 -13.44 -1.33
C GLY A 144 -14.25 -13.17 -1.25
N LEU A 145 -13.86 -11.89 -1.26
CA LEU A 145 -12.45 -11.50 -1.22
C LEU A 145 -11.77 -11.89 0.11
N ARG A 146 -12.50 -11.83 1.23
CA ARG A 146 -12.02 -12.32 2.54
C ARG A 146 -11.75 -13.83 2.50
N ARG A 147 -12.68 -14.61 1.94
CA ARG A 147 -12.52 -16.05 1.78
C ARG A 147 -11.35 -16.38 0.87
N ASP A 148 -11.26 -15.74 -0.28
CA ASP A 148 -10.18 -15.95 -1.25
C ASP A 148 -8.81 -15.70 -0.59
N PHE A 149 -8.68 -14.65 0.24
CA PHE A 149 -7.45 -14.37 0.97
C PHE A 149 -7.13 -15.49 1.96
N LEU A 150 -8.10 -15.92 2.77
CA LEU A 150 -7.89 -16.97 3.77
C LEU A 150 -7.54 -18.32 3.13
N GLU A 151 -8.17 -18.65 2.01
CA GLU A 151 -7.90 -19.86 1.23
C GLU A 151 -6.47 -19.85 0.68
N GLU A 152 -6.05 -18.76 0.03
CA GLU A 152 -4.69 -18.65 -0.50
C GLU A 152 -3.65 -18.66 0.61
N ARG A 153 -3.93 -17.97 1.72
CA ARG A 153 -3.08 -18.01 2.92
C ARG A 153 -2.91 -19.43 3.44
N ASN A 154 -4.01 -20.17 3.61
CA ASN A 154 -3.98 -21.54 4.11
C ASN A 154 -3.20 -22.46 3.16
N ARG A 155 -3.41 -22.32 1.85
CA ARG A 155 -2.67 -23.06 0.82
C ARG A 155 -1.16 -22.81 0.93
N LEU A 156 -0.73 -21.57 1.07
CA LEU A 156 0.69 -21.21 1.21
C LEU A 156 1.28 -21.73 2.53
N MET A 157 0.54 -21.65 3.63
CA MET A 157 0.96 -22.21 4.92
C MET A 157 1.14 -23.73 4.86
N GLU A 158 0.21 -24.44 4.21
CA GLU A 158 0.31 -25.89 4.03
C GLU A 158 1.54 -26.26 3.21
N MET A 159 1.79 -25.54 2.10
CA MET A 159 2.97 -25.74 1.26
C MET A 159 4.28 -25.54 2.03
N VAL A 160 4.35 -24.51 2.87
CA VAL A 160 5.53 -24.26 3.73
C VAL A 160 5.67 -25.36 4.78
N ALA A 161 4.58 -25.78 5.41
CA ALA A 161 4.60 -26.80 6.46
C ALA A 161 4.97 -28.19 5.92
N SER A 162 4.52 -28.54 4.71
CA SER A 162 4.86 -29.81 4.05
C SER A 162 6.23 -29.80 3.38
N GLY A 163 6.82 -28.62 3.17
CA GLY A 163 8.03 -28.45 2.34
C GLY A 163 7.77 -28.77 0.86
N SER A 164 6.53 -28.64 0.39
CA SER A 164 6.17 -28.92 -0.99
C SER A 164 6.72 -27.84 -1.93
N ASP A 165 7.29 -28.26 -3.06
CA ASP A 165 7.72 -27.33 -4.12
C ASP A 165 6.49 -26.71 -4.80
N PRO A 166 6.35 -25.37 -4.86
CA PRO A 166 5.30 -24.70 -5.64
C PRO A 166 5.35 -25.03 -7.14
N GLY A 167 6.49 -25.51 -7.64
CA GLY A 167 6.75 -25.75 -9.04
C GLY A 167 7.01 -24.46 -9.83
N LEU A 168 7.24 -24.63 -11.13
CA LEU A 168 7.49 -23.51 -12.04
C LEU A 168 6.21 -22.73 -12.31
N SER A 169 6.28 -21.40 -12.16
CA SER A 169 5.19 -20.51 -12.54
C SER A 169 4.92 -20.62 -14.06
N PRO A 170 3.65 -20.72 -14.49
CA PRO A 170 3.28 -20.64 -15.90
C PRO A 170 3.63 -19.29 -16.55
N ARG A 171 3.84 -18.25 -15.74
CA ARG A 171 4.24 -16.91 -16.17
C ARG A 171 5.55 -16.50 -15.48
N CYS A 172 6.57 -17.34 -15.61
CA CYS A 172 7.88 -17.06 -15.01
C CYS A 172 8.53 -15.85 -15.70
N ASP A 173 8.81 -14.80 -14.92
CA ASP A 173 9.50 -13.59 -15.39
C ASP A 173 11.00 -13.86 -15.55
N ASP A 174 11.61 -13.38 -16.63
CA ASP A 174 13.04 -13.58 -16.94
C ASP A 174 13.97 -12.86 -15.95
N LYS A 175 13.44 -11.91 -15.19
CA LYS A 175 14.11 -11.19 -14.09
C LYS A 175 13.81 -11.80 -12.72
N CYS A 176 13.12 -12.93 -12.64
CA CYS A 176 12.85 -13.60 -11.37
C CYS A 176 14.18 -13.87 -10.62
N PRO A 177 14.35 -13.42 -9.37
CA PRO A 177 15.56 -13.66 -8.60
C PRO A 177 15.90 -15.15 -8.43
N PHE A 178 14.87 -16.01 -8.48
CA PHE A 178 14.99 -17.46 -8.34
C PHE A 178 15.08 -18.20 -9.68
N TRP A 179 15.17 -17.50 -10.81
CA TRP A 179 15.19 -18.11 -12.15
C TRP A 179 16.21 -19.25 -12.25
N ARG A 180 17.46 -18.99 -11.85
CA ARG A 180 18.55 -19.97 -11.92
C ARG A 180 18.30 -21.19 -11.02
N HIS A 181 17.76 -20.96 -9.83
CA HIS A 181 17.43 -22.02 -8.87
C HIS A 181 16.39 -22.98 -9.47
N CYS A 182 15.33 -22.45 -10.09
CA CYS A 182 14.25 -23.27 -10.62
C CYS A 182 14.57 -23.90 -11.99
N HIS A 183 15.46 -23.31 -12.79
CA HIS A 183 15.84 -23.79 -14.13
C HIS A 183 17.19 -24.51 -14.19
N GLY A 184 17.78 -24.88 -13.04
CA GLY A 184 19.00 -25.69 -13.00
C GLY A 184 20.28 -24.97 -13.44
N GLY A 185 20.31 -23.63 -13.37
CA GLY A 185 21.52 -22.85 -13.57
C GLY A 185 22.38 -22.89 -12.31
N GLY A 186 23.40 -23.75 -12.30
CA GLY A 186 24.32 -23.93 -11.17
C GLY A 186 24.92 -22.62 -10.63
N GLY A 187 25.09 -22.56 -9.31
CA GLY A 187 25.81 -21.49 -8.61
C GLY A 187 27.31 -21.53 -8.86
#